data_AF-A0A2V9QCA5-F1
#
_entry.id   AF-A0A2V9QCA5-F1
#
_cell.length_a   1.000
_cell.length_b   1.000
_cell.length_c   1.000
_cell.angle_alpha   90.00
_cell.angle_beta   90.00
_cell.angle_gamma   90.00
#
_symmetry.space_group_name_H-M   'P 1'
#
loop_
_entity.id
_entity.type
_entity.pdbx_description
1 polymer ?
#
loop_
_entity_poly.entity_id
_entity_poly.type
_entity_poly.pdbx_seq_one_letter_code
_entity_poly.pdbx_strand_id
1 'polypeptide(L)'
;MVDKSLPVYGLAGLRLGYGITSPGTARRMRPFSTINNVNGIVVQAGMTALDDKEAVKDFVKQNADARQEFFNQAMARMLKPIDSHTNFVMMNANRPANQVIEHFRQHGIRIGPPFPSMDTYVRVSLGTPTEMRQFWQVWDQLPNAGMRSGLE
;
A
#
# COMPACT_ATOMS: atom_id res chain seq x y z
N MET A 1 -4.50 12.04 -18.19
CA MET A 1 -5.13 11.80 -16.88
C MET A 1 -3.99 11.46 -15.92
N VAL A 2 -3.48 12.45 -15.16
CA VAL A 2 -2.39 12.19 -14.21
C VAL A 2 -3.06 11.76 -12.92
N ASP A 3 -2.86 10.50 -12.53
CA ASP A 3 -3.32 9.95 -11.26
C ASP A 3 -2.55 10.62 -10.11
N LYS A 4 -3.12 11.73 -9.60
CA LYS A 4 -2.63 12.46 -8.43
C LYS A 4 -3.39 11.98 -7.19
N SER A 5 -3.22 10.70 -6.86
CA SER A 5 -3.83 10.12 -5.68
C SER A 5 -3.23 10.73 -4.39
N LEU A 6 -4.05 10.87 -3.35
CA LEU A 6 -3.64 11.40 -2.04
C LEU A 6 -2.42 10.77 -1.37
N PRO A 7 -2.10 9.47 -1.57
CA PRO A 7 -0.87 8.88 -1.03
C PRO A 7 0.39 9.61 -1.48
N VAL A 8 0.40 10.16 -2.70
CA VAL A 8 1.55 10.83 -3.30
C VAL A 8 1.90 12.14 -2.58
N TYR A 9 0.91 12.77 -1.93
CA TYR A 9 1.11 14.00 -1.16
C TYR A 9 1.40 13.75 0.33
N GLY A 10 1.41 12.49 0.79
CA GLY A 10 1.64 12.17 2.20
C GLY A 10 0.54 12.63 3.17
N LEU A 11 -0.64 13.03 2.65
CA LEU A 11 -1.72 13.63 3.44
C LEU A 11 -2.80 12.64 3.91
N ALA A 12 -2.48 11.36 4.04
CA ALA A 12 -3.47 10.31 4.33
C ALA A 12 -4.32 10.58 5.59
N GLY A 13 -3.72 11.21 6.61
CA GLY A 13 -4.37 11.59 7.86
C GLY A 13 -5.32 12.79 7.77
N LEU A 14 -5.20 13.63 6.73
CA LEU A 14 -5.95 14.90 6.63
C LEU A 14 -7.35 14.75 6.02
N ARG A 15 -7.72 13.55 5.53
CA ARG A 15 -9.06 13.23 5.02
C ARG A 15 -9.54 14.15 3.88
N LEU A 16 -8.61 14.62 3.04
CA LEU A 16 -8.95 15.36 1.83
C LEU A 16 -9.26 14.39 0.68
N GLY A 17 -10.18 14.75 -0.21
CA GLY A 17 -10.56 13.94 -1.37
C GLY A 17 -11.45 14.75 -2.29
N TYR A 18 -11.41 14.44 -3.59
CA TYR A 18 -12.23 15.13 -4.59
C TYR A 18 -12.68 14.16 -5.68
N GLY A 19 -13.80 14.49 -6.33
CA GLY A 19 -14.30 13.80 -7.52
C GLY A 19 -14.36 14.75 -8.71
N ILE A 20 -13.97 14.28 -9.89
CA ILE A 20 -14.13 15.01 -11.15
C ILE A 20 -15.32 14.40 -11.89
N THR A 21 -16.34 15.20 -12.18
CA THR A 21 -17.55 14.73 -12.85
C THR A 21 -18.25 15.86 -13.61
N SER A 22 -19.27 15.54 -14.41
CA SER A 22 -20.07 16.55 -15.10
C SER A 22 -20.91 17.37 -14.11
N PRO A 23 -21.26 18.63 -14.42
CA PRO A 23 -22.06 19.45 -13.51
C PRO A 23 -23.40 18.81 -13.09
N GLY A 24 -24.04 18.08 -14.02
CA GLY A 24 -25.29 17.37 -13.74
C GLY A 24 -25.12 16.25 -12.70
N THR A 25 -24.01 15.49 -12.79
CA THR A 25 -23.70 14.44 -11.82
C THR A 25 -23.23 15.02 -10.49
N ALA A 26 -22.43 16.08 -10.50
CA ALA A 26 -22.03 16.79 -9.28
C ALA A 26 -23.24 17.28 -8.48
N ARG A 27 -24.26 17.83 -9.16
CA ARG A 27 -25.52 18.23 -8.52
C ARG A 27 -26.27 17.06 -7.90
N ARG A 28 -26.28 15.90 -8.55
CA ARG A 28 -26.90 14.67 -8.02
C ARG A 28 -26.16 14.11 -6.81
N MET A 29 -24.84 14.27 -6.73
CA MET A 29 -24.03 13.80 -5.60
C MET A 29 -24.12 14.71 -4.38
N ARG A 30 -24.30 16.02 -4.58
CA ARG A 30 -24.23 17.03 -3.51
C ARG A 30 -25.20 16.79 -2.33
N PRO A 31 -26.44 16.31 -2.49
CA PRO A 31 -27.33 15.99 -1.36
C PRO A 31 -26.80 14.89 -0.43
N PHE A 32 -25.93 14.01 -0.95
CA PHE A 32 -25.30 12.94 -0.16
C PHE A 32 -23.98 13.38 0.50
N SER A 33 -23.55 14.63 0.27
CA SER A 33 -22.36 15.20 0.90
C SER A 33 -22.71 15.90 2.21
N THR A 34 -21.85 15.77 3.20
CA THR A 34 -21.99 16.49 4.48
C THR A 34 -21.70 17.97 4.28
N ILE A 35 -22.49 18.83 4.92
CA ILE A 35 -22.20 20.27 5.01
C ILE A 35 -20.91 20.44 5.82
N ASN A 36 -19.96 21.27 5.33
CA ASN A 36 -18.65 21.52 5.95
C ASN A 36 -17.77 20.27 6.16
N ASN A 37 -17.69 19.40 5.15
CA ASN A 37 -16.95 18.14 5.20
C ASN A 37 -15.40 18.26 5.20
N VAL A 38 -14.84 19.48 5.04
CA VAL A 38 -13.39 19.73 5.05
C VAL A 38 -13.09 20.95 5.91
N ASN A 39 -12.11 20.85 6.82
CA ASN A 39 -11.70 21.97 7.67
C ASN A 39 -10.63 22.86 6.99
N GLY A 40 -10.46 24.09 7.48
CA GLY A 40 -9.55 25.07 6.88
C GLY A 40 -8.07 24.65 6.84
N ILE A 41 -7.58 23.90 7.85
CA ILE A 41 -6.21 23.38 7.88
C ILE A 41 -5.99 22.40 6.72
N VAL A 42 -6.96 21.52 6.48
CA VAL A 42 -6.91 20.53 5.41
C VAL A 42 -6.95 21.20 4.04
N VAL A 43 -7.74 22.26 3.87
CA VAL A 43 -7.75 23.06 2.63
C VAL A 43 -6.38 23.71 2.40
N GLN A 44 -5.80 24.34 3.42
CA GLN A 44 -4.49 24.99 3.29
C GLN A 44 -3.39 23.98 2.96
N ALA A 45 -3.35 22.84 3.65
CA ALA A 45 -2.40 21.76 3.38
C ALA A 45 -2.57 21.21 1.95
N GLY A 46 -3.82 21.04 1.49
CA GLY A 46 -4.12 20.61 0.14
C GLY A 46 -3.63 21.58 -0.93
N MET A 47 -3.86 22.89 -0.74
CA MET A 47 -3.39 23.91 -1.68
C MET A 47 -1.85 23.92 -1.77
N THR A 48 -1.16 23.94 -0.63
CA THR A 48 0.31 23.90 -0.59
C THR A 48 0.85 22.63 -1.25
N ALA A 49 0.24 21.47 -0.97
CA ALA A 49 0.67 20.21 -1.54
C ALA A 49 0.47 20.15 -3.08
N LEU A 50 -0.58 20.79 -3.61
CA LEU A 50 -0.82 20.83 -5.06
C LEU A 50 0.23 21.65 -5.81
N ASP A 51 0.80 22.67 -5.15
CA ASP A 51 1.84 23.53 -5.71
C ASP A 51 3.24 22.89 -5.66
N ASP A 52 3.48 21.98 -4.71
CA ASP A 52 4.75 21.26 -4.57
C ASP A 52 4.89 20.09 -5.57
N LYS A 53 5.16 20.46 -6.82
CA LYS A 53 5.33 19.48 -7.92
C LYS A 53 6.61 18.66 -7.80
N GLU A 54 7.65 19.18 -7.15
CA GLU A 54 8.92 18.48 -7.03
C GLU A 54 8.81 17.36 -5.99
N ALA A 55 8.20 17.60 -4.82
CA ALA A 55 7.95 16.55 -3.84
C ALA A 55 7.15 15.38 -4.43
N VAL A 56 6.15 15.68 -5.28
CA VAL A 56 5.37 14.65 -6.00
C VAL A 56 6.25 13.82 -6.93
N LYS A 57 7.13 14.46 -7.72
CA LYS A 57 8.04 13.75 -8.64
C LYS A 57 9.00 12.86 -7.86
N ASP A 58 9.57 13.39 -6.79
CA ASP A 58 10.50 12.66 -5.93
C ASP A 58 9.83 11.45 -5.29
N PHE A 59 8.62 11.61 -4.74
CA PHE A 59 7.86 10.50 -4.19
C PHE A 59 7.54 9.42 -5.24
N VAL A 60 7.07 9.83 -6.43
CA VAL A 60 6.77 8.89 -7.52
C VAL A 60 8.02 8.11 -7.92
N LYS A 61 9.17 8.79 -8.02
CA LYS A 61 10.44 8.15 -8.32
C LYS A 61 10.85 7.17 -7.22
N GLN A 62 10.85 7.60 -5.96
CA GLN A 62 11.19 6.76 -4.82
C GLN A 62 10.31 5.52 -4.74
N ASN A 63 9.00 5.67 -4.97
CA ASN A 63 8.07 4.55 -4.99
C ASN A 63 8.32 3.60 -6.18
N ALA A 64 8.71 4.13 -7.35
CA ALA A 64 9.08 3.30 -8.48
C ALA A 64 10.37 2.51 -8.21
N ASP A 65 11.39 3.15 -7.62
CA ASP A 65 12.66 2.52 -7.26
C ASP A 65 12.45 1.44 -6.19
N ALA A 66 11.68 1.75 -5.12
CA ALA A 66 11.33 0.79 -4.07
C ALA A 66 10.55 -0.41 -4.61
N ARG A 67 9.64 -0.16 -5.57
CA ARG A 67 8.89 -1.22 -6.23
C ARG A 67 9.82 -2.11 -7.03
N GLN A 68 10.68 -1.55 -7.86
CA GLN A 68 11.63 -2.32 -8.66
C GLN A 68 12.52 -3.20 -7.77
N GLU A 69 13.03 -2.65 -6.67
CA GLU A 69 13.83 -3.42 -5.72
C GLU A 69 13.02 -4.54 -5.05
N PHE A 70 11.76 -4.28 -4.69
CA PHE A 70 10.86 -5.33 -4.18
C PHE A 70 10.71 -6.47 -5.19
N PHE A 71 10.51 -6.17 -6.47
CA PHE A 71 10.43 -7.18 -7.53
C PHE A 71 11.73 -7.98 -7.68
N ASN A 72 12.89 -7.32 -7.63
CA ASN A 72 14.20 -7.99 -7.68
C ASN A 72 14.34 -9.00 -6.53
N GLN A 73 14.03 -8.58 -5.30
CA GLN A 73 14.10 -9.43 -4.10
C GLN A 73 13.10 -10.58 -4.12
N ALA A 74 11.90 -10.36 -4.66
CA ALA A 74 10.88 -11.38 -4.82
C ALA A 74 11.30 -12.44 -5.85
N MET A 75 11.81 -12.01 -7.01
CA MET A 75 12.31 -12.89 -8.08
C MET A 75 13.49 -13.74 -7.62
N ALA A 76 14.42 -13.16 -6.85
CA ALA A 76 15.54 -13.89 -6.25
C ALA A 76 15.08 -15.03 -5.31
N ARG A 77 13.87 -14.93 -4.75
CA ARG A 77 13.23 -15.93 -3.89
C ARG A 77 12.21 -16.80 -4.62
N MET A 78 12.16 -16.74 -5.95
CA MET A 78 11.19 -17.44 -6.80
C MET A 78 9.72 -17.13 -6.44
N LEU A 79 9.48 -15.94 -5.90
CA LEU A 79 8.14 -15.44 -5.62
C LEU A 79 7.59 -14.72 -6.84
N LYS A 80 6.27 -14.72 -6.98
CA LYS A 80 5.57 -14.10 -8.10
C LYS A 80 4.64 -13.00 -7.58
N PRO A 81 5.11 -11.75 -7.56
CA PRO A 81 4.24 -10.61 -7.35
C PRO A 81 3.38 -10.31 -8.58
N ILE A 82 2.20 -9.74 -8.35
CA ILE A 82 1.37 -9.16 -9.41
C ILE A 82 1.98 -7.82 -9.79
N ASP A 83 2.05 -7.53 -11.10
CA ASP A 83 2.48 -6.23 -11.61
C ASP A 83 1.73 -5.10 -10.88
N SER A 84 2.51 -4.17 -10.32
CA SER A 84 1.98 -3.08 -9.50
C SER A 84 2.32 -1.73 -10.10
N HIS A 85 1.31 -0.86 -10.12
CA HIS A 85 1.43 0.56 -10.43
C HIS A 85 1.16 1.46 -9.21
N THR A 86 1.12 0.87 -8.01
CA THR A 86 0.74 1.55 -6.77
C THR A 86 1.94 1.66 -5.81
N ASN A 87 1.69 2.04 -4.56
CA ASN A 87 2.65 2.03 -3.46
C ASN A 87 2.62 0.74 -2.61
N PHE A 88 2.05 -0.33 -3.14
CA PHE A 88 2.04 -1.64 -2.52
C PHE A 88 2.12 -2.72 -3.58
N VAL A 89 2.46 -3.94 -3.18
CA VAL A 89 2.54 -5.09 -4.08
C VAL A 89 1.68 -6.21 -3.51
N MET A 90 0.94 -6.89 -4.39
CA MET A 90 0.27 -8.15 -4.07
C MET A 90 1.21 -9.29 -4.47
N MET A 91 1.49 -10.21 -3.56
CA MET A 91 2.43 -11.29 -3.80
C MET A 91 1.86 -12.62 -3.31
N ASN A 92 1.93 -13.65 -4.16
CA ASN A 92 1.60 -15.01 -3.75
C ASN A 92 2.68 -15.56 -2.82
N ALA A 93 2.32 -15.86 -1.58
CA ALA A 93 3.24 -16.40 -0.58
C ALA A 93 3.39 -17.92 -0.64
N ASN A 94 2.66 -18.59 -1.55
CA ASN A 94 2.60 -20.05 -1.71
C ASN A 94 2.23 -20.79 -0.42
N ARG A 95 1.54 -20.12 0.50
CA ARG A 95 1.08 -20.63 1.80
C ARG A 95 -0.08 -19.77 2.30
N PRO A 96 -0.87 -20.21 3.29
CA PRO A 96 -2.01 -19.44 3.80
C PRO A 96 -1.57 -18.04 4.27
N ALA A 97 -2.19 -17.00 3.71
CA ALA A 97 -1.86 -15.60 3.97
C ALA A 97 -1.94 -15.26 5.46
N ASN A 98 -2.92 -15.82 6.17
CA ASN A 98 -3.06 -15.64 7.62
C ASN A 98 -1.83 -16.10 8.42
N GLN A 99 -1.18 -17.20 8.00
CA GLN A 99 0.04 -17.67 8.66
C GLN A 99 1.21 -16.71 8.42
N VAL A 100 1.32 -16.16 7.21
CA VAL A 100 2.34 -15.15 6.87
C VAL A 100 2.10 -13.88 7.67
N ILE A 101 0.87 -13.38 7.66
CA ILE A 101 0.48 -12.16 8.40
C ILE A 101 0.80 -12.31 9.88
N GLU A 102 0.48 -13.47 10.47
CA GLU A 102 0.78 -13.74 11.87
C GLU A 102 2.29 -13.84 12.15
N HIS A 103 3.05 -14.50 11.28
CA HIS A 103 4.52 -14.54 11.37
C HIS A 103 5.13 -13.14 11.37
N PHE A 104 4.73 -12.29 10.42
CA PHE A 104 5.21 -10.90 10.37
C PHE A 104 4.80 -10.11 11.61
N ARG A 105 3.57 -10.30 12.10
CA ARG A 105 3.07 -9.66 13.33
C ARG A 105 3.92 -10.01 14.55
N GLN A 106 4.33 -11.28 14.68
CA GLN A 106 5.19 -11.74 15.78
C GLN A 106 6.60 -11.13 15.73
N HIS A 107 7.07 -10.75 14.54
CA HIS A 107 8.34 -10.04 14.35
C HIS A 107 8.18 -8.51 14.37
N GLY A 108 7.02 -7.99 14.82
CA GLY A 108 6.77 -6.56 14.95
C GLY A 108 6.46 -5.83 13.63
N ILE A 109 6.27 -6.55 12.53
CA ILE A 109 5.98 -5.97 11.20
C ILE A 109 4.50 -6.18 10.88
N ARG A 110 3.80 -5.11 10.48
CA ARG A 110 2.40 -5.18 10.05
C ARG A 110 2.29 -5.13 8.53
N ILE A 111 1.79 -6.20 7.94
CA ILE A 111 1.42 -6.25 6.52
C ILE A 111 -0.11 -6.14 6.34
N GLY A 112 -0.57 -6.06 5.10
CA GLY A 112 -2.00 -5.89 4.80
C GLY A 112 -2.87 -7.05 5.31
N PRO A 113 -4.15 -6.78 5.62
CA PRO A 113 -5.10 -7.82 6.03
C PRO A 113 -5.32 -8.86 4.92
N PRO A 114 -5.85 -10.05 5.24
CA PRO A 114 -6.14 -11.07 4.24
C PRO A 114 -7.22 -10.60 3.25
N PHE A 115 -7.12 -11.09 2.02
CA PHE A 115 -8.11 -10.85 0.96
C PHE A 115 -8.93 -12.14 0.76
N PRO A 116 -10.27 -12.12 1.00
CA PRO A 116 -11.09 -13.34 1.02
C PRO A 116 -11.09 -14.18 -0.27
N SER A 117 -10.74 -13.59 -1.41
CA SER A 117 -10.67 -14.31 -2.70
C SER A 117 -9.24 -14.71 -3.08
N MET A 118 -8.25 -14.43 -2.23
CA MET A 118 -6.83 -14.63 -2.51
C MET A 118 -6.10 -15.16 -1.26
N ASP A 119 -6.47 -16.36 -0.82
CA ASP A 119 -6.06 -16.94 0.46
C ASP A 119 -4.56 -17.17 0.63
N THR A 120 -3.78 -17.17 -0.46
CA THR A 120 -2.32 -17.29 -0.42
C THR A 120 -1.59 -15.99 -0.73
N TYR A 121 -2.32 -14.91 -1.02
CA TYR A 121 -1.71 -13.62 -1.37
C TYR A 121 -1.64 -12.71 -0.15
N VAL A 122 -0.54 -11.98 -0.07
CA VAL A 122 -0.34 -10.91 0.91
C VAL A 122 -0.16 -9.57 0.19
N ARG A 123 -0.72 -8.52 0.77
CA ARG A 123 -0.48 -7.14 0.32
C ARG A 123 0.61 -6.51 1.18
N VAL A 124 1.70 -6.11 0.54
CA VAL A 124 2.85 -5.49 1.20
C VAL A 124 2.94 -4.04 0.74
N SER A 125 2.80 -3.09 1.66
CA SER A 125 3.05 -1.68 1.37
C SER A 125 4.56 -1.44 1.23
N LEU A 126 4.95 -0.63 0.24
CA LEU A 126 6.34 -0.28 0.01
C LEU A 126 6.73 0.85 0.97
N GLY A 127 7.53 0.50 1.98
CA GLY A 127 8.07 1.42 2.96
C GLY A 127 9.45 1.95 2.57
N THR A 128 10.16 2.48 3.56
CA THR A 128 11.55 2.89 3.43
C THR A 128 12.47 1.70 3.09
N PRO A 129 13.66 1.94 2.51
CA PRO A 129 14.61 0.87 2.23
C PRO A 129 14.99 0.04 3.47
N THR A 130 15.03 0.66 4.66
CA THR A 130 15.32 -0.03 5.91
C THR A 130 14.19 -0.97 6.30
N GLU A 131 12.94 -0.52 6.23
CA GLU A 131 11.77 -1.36 6.51
C GLU A 131 11.65 -2.51 5.49
N MET A 132 11.96 -2.26 4.21
CA MET A 132 11.94 -3.30 3.19
C MET A 132 13.04 -4.35 3.40
N ARG A 133 14.24 -3.95 3.86
CA ARG A 133 15.28 -4.91 4.25
C ARG A 133 14.82 -5.77 5.43
N GLN A 134 14.21 -5.17 6.46
CA GLN A 134 13.67 -5.92 7.60
C GLN A 134 12.54 -6.87 7.18
N PHE A 135 11.67 -6.43 6.26
CA PHE A 135 10.64 -7.28 5.69
C PHE A 135 11.23 -8.55 5.06
N TRP A 136 12.25 -8.42 4.21
CA TRP A 136 12.88 -9.58 3.57
C TRP A 136 13.66 -10.45 4.55
N GLN A 137 14.29 -9.88 5.57
CA GLN A 137 14.92 -10.66 6.65
C GLN A 137 13.92 -11.53 7.40
N VAL A 138 12.75 -10.97 7.75
CA VAL A 138 11.67 -11.71 8.41
C VAL A 138 11.05 -12.74 7.46
N TRP A 139 10.95 -12.41 6.17
CA TRP A 139 10.51 -13.35 5.14
C TRP A 139 11.39 -14.60 5.10
N ASP A 140 12.72 -14.42 5.12
CA ASP A 140 13.68 -15.53 5.05
C ASP A 140 13.66 -16.44 6.28
N GLN A 141 13.07 -15.97 7.39
CA GLN A 141 12.85 -16.74 8.61
C GLN A 141 11.54 -17.53 8.60
N LEU A 142 10.73 -17.42 7.54
CA LEU A 142 9.48 -18.17 7.45
C LEU A 142 9.76 -19.68 7.48
N PRO A 143 9.10 -20.44 8.37
CA PRO A 143 9.31 -21.89 8.45
C PRO A 143 8.93 -22.56 7.12
N ASN A 144 9.64 -23.63 6.76
CA ASN A 144 9.33 -24.42 5.58
C ASN A 144 7.89 -24.95 5.67
N ALA A 145 7.15 -24.88 4.58
CA ALA A 145 5.71 -25.21 4.50
C ALA A 145 5.39 -26.70 4.83
N GLY A 146 6.37 -27.51 5.19
CA GLY A 146 6.26 -28.95 5.44
C GLY A 146 6.56 -29.42 6.86
N MET A 147 6.67 -28.55 7.87
CA MET A 147 6.95 -29.00 9.25
C MET A 147 5.94 -28.49 10.27
N ARG A 148 4.78 -29.16 10.30
CA ARG A 148 4.04 -29.47 11.52
C ARG A 148 3.85 -30.98 11.49
N SER A 149 4.82 -31.75 12.00
CA SER A 149 4.68 -32.47 13.28
C SER A 149 3.22 -32.74 13.63
N GLY A 150 2.79 -33.98 13.41
CA GLY A 150 1.71 -34.51 14.22
C GLY A 150 2.10 -34.39 15.68
N LEU A 151 1.19 -33.90 16.50
CA LEU A 151 1.06 -34.17 17.93
C LEU A 151 -0.20 -33.43 18.40
N GLU A 152 -1.14 -34.27 18.86
CA GLU A 152 -2.32 -34.03 19.72
C GLU A 152 -3.56 -33.37 19.09
#